data_AF-A0A952V014-F1
#
_entry.id   AF-A0A952V014-F1
#
_cell.length_a   1.000
_cell.length_b   1.000
_cell.length_c   1.000
_cell.angle_alpha   90.00
_cell.angle_beta   90.00
_cell.angle_gamma   90.00
#
_symmetry.space_group_name_H-M   'P 1'
#
loop_
_entity.id
_entity.type
_entity.pdbx_description
1 polymer ?
#
loop_
_entity_poly.entity_id
_entity_poly.type
_entity_poly.pdbx_seq_one_letter_code
_entity_poly.pdbx_strand_id
1 'polypeptide(L)'
;MKPIVAGSILVSVLFLAGCPSKDSSSSSGASPSGAGPLGNLEATQPVQEAWIGPDGAQLPMLYYGPQNVRISAQCRQPNGQLSCDAIRQLRSAPPIQISSRGGSPSMSMGTKGCLKMNYQLVTGRNSVGAEDGFCRFPDGSMVASGALEQYGMHITE
;
A
#
# COMPACT_ATOMS: atom_id res chain seq x y z
N MET A 1 18.19 -34.21 -19.54
CA MET A 1 17.77 -35.45 -18.85
C MET A 1 16.88 -35.06 -17.69
N LYS A 2 15.63 -35.53 -17.66
CA LYS A 2 14.63 -35.31 -16.59
C LYS A 2 14.62 -36.53 -15.67
N PRO A 3 14.28 -36.35 -14.39
CA PRO A 3 13.46 -37.32 -13.70
C PRO A 3 12.08 -36.74 -13.35
N ILE A 4 11.08 -37.52 -13.72
CA ILE A 4 9.68 -37.45 -13.32
C ILE A 4 9.58 -38.18 -11.98
N VAL A 5 8.89 -37.61 -10.98
CA VAL A 5 8.44 -38.37 -9.81
C VAL A 5 6.94 -38.19 -9.67
N ALA A 6 6.25 -39.31 -9.86
CA ALA A 6 4.84 -39.53 -9.59
C ALA A 6 4.64 -39.89 -8.11
N GLY A 7 3.51 -39.48 -7.52
CA GLY A 7 3.12 -39.86 -6.17
C GLY A 7 1.61 -39.73 -6.00
N SER A 8 0.93 -40.88 -6.01
CA SER A 8 -0.52 -41.08 -6.01
C SER A 8 -1.23 -40.78 -4.69
N ILE A 9 -2.43 -40.21 -4.83
CA ILE A 9 -3.75 -40.58 -4.25
C ILE A 9 -3.80 -41.08 -2.79
N LEU A 10 -4.59 -40.37 -1.96
CA LEU A 10 -5.48 -41.03 -1.00
C LEU A 10 -6.78 -40.23 -0.78
N VAL A 11 -7.86 -41.01 -0.77
CA VAL A 11 -9.28 -40.70 -0.77
C VAL A 11 -9.81 -40.53 0.67
N SER A 12 -11.03 -39.98 0.77
CA SER A 12 -12.02 -40.12 1.87
C SER A 12 -12.16 -38.83 2.73
N VAL A 13 -13.33 -38.36 3.16
CA VAL A 13 -14.66 -38.96 3.41
C VAL A 13 -15.74 -37.86 3.24
N LEU A 14 -16.87 -38.23 2.63
CA LEU A 14 -18.15 -37.51 2.67
C LEU A 14 -18.75 -37.55 4.08
N PHE A 15 -19.14 -36.40 4.64
CA PHE A 15 -20.19 -36.34 5.66
C PHE A 15 -21.25 -35.30 5.29
N LEU A 16 -22.48 -35.81 5.15
CA LEU A 16 -23.74 -35.09 5.03
C LEU A 16 -24.33 -34.86 6.42
N ALA A 17 -24.76 -33.62 6.71
CA ALA A 17 -25.85 -33.17 7.61
C ALA A 17 -25.62 -31.66 7.81
N GLY A 18 -26.52 -30.71 7.52
CA GLY A 18 -27.95 -30.67 7.81
C GLY A 18 -28.17 -29.57 8.85
N CYS A 19 -28.48 -28.34 8.44
CA CYS A 19 -29.04 -27.29 9.30
C CYS A 19 -30.11 -26.51 8.55
N PRO A 20 -31.31 -26.30 9.15
CA PRO A 20 -32.43 -25.63 8.52
C PRO A 20 -32.33 -24.10 8.62
N SER A 21 -33.11 -23.44 7.76
CA SER A 21 -33.25 -22.01 7.55
C SER A 21 -33.26 -21.14 8.80
N LYS A 22 -32.53 -20.01 8.71
CA LYS A 22 -32.91 -18.78 9.40
C LYS A 22 -32.77 -17.61 8.44
N ASP A 23 -33.93 -17.12 7.99
CA ASP A 23 -34.08 -15.84 7.34
C ASP A 23 -33.57 -14.69 8.22
N SER A 24 -33.19 -13.60 7.54
CA SER A 24 -32.82 -12.28 8.06
C SER A 24 -31.34 -12.07 8.31
N SER A 25 -30.64 -11.66 7.25
CA SER A 25 -29.74 -10.51 7.33
C SER A 25 -29.60 -9.98 5.92
N SER A 26 -30.14 -8.77 5.71
CA SER A 26 -29.90 -7.94 4.55
C SER A 26 -28.43 -8.00 4.18
N SER A 27 -28.08 -8.68 3.09
CA SER A 27 -26.80 -8.48 2.45
C SER A 27 -26.87 -7.11 1.78
N SER A 28 -26.65 -6.07 2.57
CA SER A 28 -26.11 -4.82 2.06
C SER A 28 -24.76 -5.19 1.46
N GLY A 29 -24.78 -5.59 0.20
CA GLY A 29 -23.62 -5.72 -0.65
C GLY A 29 -23.06 -4.31 -0.89
N ALA A 30 -22.49 -3.73 0.16
CA ALA A 30 -21.56 -2.63 0.03
C ALA A 30 -20.27 -3.27 -0.46
N SER A 31 -20.14 -3.45 -1.77
CA SER A 31 -18.82 -3.33 -2.38
C SER A 31 -18.36 -1.92 -2.02
N PRO A 32 -17.33 -1.71 -1.18
CA PRO A 32 -16.85 -0.38 -0.90
C PRO A 32 -16.02 0.06 -2.10
N SER A 33 -16.70 0.35 -3.20
CA SER A 33 -16.12 1.08 -4.32
C SER A 33 -15.88 2.51 -3.85
N GLY A 34 -14.74 2.72 -3.20
CA GLY A 34 -13.99 3.97 -3.25
C GLY A 34 -14.69 5.26 -2.81
N ALA A 35 -15.37 5.28 -1.66
CA ALA A 35 -15.77 6.56 -1.05
C ALA A 35 -14.54 7.20 -0.37
N GLY A 36 -13.81 8.03 -1.09
CA GLY A 36 -12.65 8.77 -0.56
C GLY A 36 -11.75 9.32 -1.67
N PRO A 37 -10.77 10.19 -1.34
CA PRO A 37 -9.90 10.83 -2.32
C PRO A 37 -9.06 9.83 -3.15
N LEU A 38 -8.91 8.59 -2.66
CA LEU A 38 -8.18 7.49 -3.32
C LEU A 38 -9.09 6.42 -3.93
N GLY A 39 -10.40 6.69 -4.04
CA GLY A 39 -11.38 5.72 -4.53
C GLY A 39 -11.18 5.29 -5.98
N ASN A 40 -10.61 6.17 -6.82
CA ASN A 40 -10.37 5.92 -8.24
C ASN A 40 -8.90 5.56 -8.56
N LEU A 41 -8.10 5.26 -7.55
CA LEU A 41 -6.67 5.01 -7.74
C LEU A 41 -6.42 3.81 -8.66
N GLU A 42 -7.13 2.69 -8.44
CA GLU A 42 -6.98 1.46 -9.23
C GLU A 42 -7.63 1.54 -10.63
N ALA A 43 -8.56 2.47 -10.84
CA ALA A 43 -9.15 2.74 -12.15
C ALA A 43 -8.21 3.55 -13.07
N THR A 44 -7.18 4.17 -12.48
CA THR A 44 -6.20 4.97 -13.22
C THR A 44 -5.03 4.10 -13.63
N GLN A 45 -4.57 4.22 -14.89
CA GLN A 45 -3.36 3.53 -15.34
C GLN A 45 -2.12 4.22 -14.72
N PRO A 46 -1.32 3.51 -13.89
CA PRO A 46 -0.12 4.11 -13.33
C PRO A 46 1.01 4.19 -14.35
N VAL A 47 1.88 5.18 -14.17
CA VAL A 47 3.19 5.27 -14.83
C VAL A 47 4.20 4.47 -14.01
N GLN A 48 4.95 3.58 -14.64
CA GLN A 48 6.07 2.90 -13.97
C GLN A 48 7.27 3.85 -13.88
N GLU A 49 7.79 4.03 -12.69
CA GLU A 49 8.98 4.83 -12.42
C GLU A 49 10.06 3.96 -11.80
N ALA A 50 11.29 4.11 -12.29
CA ALA A 50 12.47 3.49 -11.71
C ALA A 50 13.21 4.53 -10.86
N TRP A 51 13.32 4.23 -9.57
CA TRP A 51 14.07 5.03 -8.61
C TRP A 51 15.28 4.23 -8.11
N ILE A 52 16.33 4.92 -7.70
CA ILE A 52 17.56 4.32 -7.18
C ILE A 52 17.76 4.84 -5.76
N GLY A 53 17.86 3.91 -4.80
CA GLY A 53 18.14 4.21 -3.40
C GLY A 53 19.60 4.64 -3.16
N PRO A 54 19.94 5.11 -1.95
CA PRO A 54 21.29 5.55 -1.59
C PRO A 54 22.33 4.42 -1.65
N ASP A 55 21.90 3.17 -1.51
CA ASP A 55 22.69 1.94 -1.62
C ASP A 55 22.80 1.42 -3.06
N GLY A 56 22.22 2.13 -4.04
CA GLY A 56 22.13 1.69 -5.42
C GLY A 56 21.01 0.67 -5.68
N ALA A 57 20.18 0.34 -4.67
CA ALA A 57 19.06 -0.57 -4.87
C ALA A 57 17.99 0.04 -5.77
N GLN A 58 17.41 -0.76 -6.66
CA GLN A 58 16.27 -0.32 -7.45
C GLN A 58 15.01 -0.27 -6.58
N LEU A 59 14.29 0.84 -6.65
CA LEU A 59 13.01 1.08 -5.99
C LEU A 59 11.95 1.19 -7.10
N PRO A 60 11.31 0.08 -7.50
CA PRO A 60 10.28 0.11 -8.55
C PRO A 60 9.01 0.76 -7.99
N MET A 61 8.60 1.89 -8.56
CA MET A 61 7.45 2.66 -8.12
C MET A 61 6.38 2.77 -9.21
N LEU A 62 5.14 2.93 -8.77
CA LEU A 62 3.98 3.25 -9.60
C LEU A 62 3.52 4.66 -9.22
N TYR A 63 3.41 5.52 -10.23
CA TYR A 63 2.92 6.88 -10.08
C TYR A 63 1.49 7.02 -10.62
N TYR A 64 0.59 7.45 -9.74
CA TYR A 64 -0.80 7.76 -10.04
C TYR A 64 -0.98 9.27 -10.08
N GLY A 65 -0.78 9.84 -11.27
CA GLY A 65 -0.77 11.29 -11.50
C GLY A 65 -1.97 12.05 -10.94
N PRO A 66 -3.23 11.64 -11.20
CA PRO A 66 -4.41 12.38 -10.74
C PRO A 66 -4.53 12.52 -9.22
N GLN A 67 -4.00 11.55 -8.47
CA GLN A 67 -4.00 11.56 -7.00
C GLN A 67 -2.61 11.89 -6.44
N ASN A 68 -1.62 12.18 -7.28
CA ASN A 68 -0.23 12.41 -6.87
C ASN A 68 0.31 11.34 -5.89
N VAL A 69 -0.02 10.06 -6.12
CA VAL A 69 0.43 8.95 -5.26
C VAL A 69 1.57 8.21 -5.96
N ARG A 70 2.72 8.09 -5.27
CA ARG A 70 3.78 7.14 -5.63
C ARG A 70 3.79 6.01 -4.62
N ILE A 71 3.71 4.77 -5.10
CA ILE A 71 3.68 3.57 -4.27
C ILE A 71 4.51 2.46 -4.92
N SER A 72 5.12 1.58 -4.11
CA SER A 72 5.95 0.49 -4.64
C SER A 72 5.16 -0.42 -5.58
N ALA A 73 5.79 -0.84 -6.69
CA ALA A 73 5.14 -1.65 -7.71
C ALA A 73 4.64 -3.00 -7.21
N GLN A 74 5.27 -3.56 -6.19
CA GLN A 74 4.85 -4.81 -5.53
C GLN A 74 3.45 -4.72 -4.89
N CYS A 75 2.92 -3.52 -4.63
CA CYS A 75 1.57 -3.34 -4.12
C CYS A 75 0.50 -3.70 -5.16
N ARG A 76 0.81 -3.71 -6.45
CA ARG A 76 -0.15 -3.99 -7.51
C ARG A 76 -0.25 -5.49 -7.76
N GLN A 77 -1.42 -6.03 -7.51
CA GLN A 77 -1.77 -7.41 -7.78
C GLN A 77 -2.02 -7.65 -9.29
N PRO A 78 -1.97 -8.91 -9.78
CA PRO A 78 -2.24 -9.23 -11.18
C PRO A 78 -3.64 -8.82 -11.67
N ASN A 79 -4.62 -8.74 -10.77
CA ASN A 79 -5.98 -8.26 -11.07
C ASN A 79 -6.08 -6.72 -11.17
N GLY A 80 -4.95 -6.01 -11.01
CA GLY A 80 -4.88 -4.55 -11.05
C GLY A 80 -5.18 -3.84 -9.73
N GLN A 81 -5.63 -4.54 -8.69
CA GLN A 81 -5.90 -3.97 -7.38
C GLN A 81 -4.61 -3.69 -6.61
N LEU A 82 -4.67 -2.72 -5.69
CA LEU A 82 -3.58 -2.40 -4.79
C LEU A 82 -3.82 -3.04 -3.43
N SER A 83 -2.89 -3.89 -2.99
CA SER A 83 -2.96 -4.59 -1.71
C SER A 83 -1.57 -4.71 -1.08
N CYS A 84 -1.31 -3.84 -0.10
CA CYS A 84 -0.10 -3.80 0.72
C CYS A 84 -0.33 -2.86 1.93
N ASP A 85 0.59 -2.83 2.88
CA ASP A 85 0.48 -1.98 4.07
C ASP A 85 0.52 -0.49 3.73
N ALA A 86 1.34 -0.10 2.75
CA ALA A 86 1.39 1.28 2.27
C ALA A 86 0.03 1.81 1.83
N ILE A 87 -0.70 1.07 0.96
CA ILE A 87 -2.02 1.54 0.49
C ILE A 87 -3.08 1.44 1.58
N ARG A 88 -2.99 0.44 2.47
CA ARG A 88 -3.86 0.32 3.64
C ARG A 88 -3.71 1.55 4.55
N GLN A 89 -2.48 2.01 4.78
CA GLN A 89 -2.21 3.21 5.56
C GLN A 89 -2.86 4.45 4.96
N LEU A 90 -2.85 4.61 3.64
CA LEU A 90 -3.44 5.77 2.98
C LEU A 90 -4.98 5.72 2.93
N ARG A 91 -5.59 4.54 2.94
CA ARG A 91 -7.04 4.37 2.72
C ARG A 91 -7.85 4.27 4.01
N SER A 92 -7.36 3.51 4.98
CA SER A 92 -8.21 3.04 6.09
C SER A 92 -7.55 3.03 7.45
N ALA A 93 -6.23 3.25 7.53
CA ALA A 93 -5.58 3.35 8.83
C ALA A 93 -5.99 4.65 9.55
N PRO A 94 -6.00 4.65 10.89
CA PRO A 94 -6.14 5.88 11.65
C PRO A 94 -5.09 6.90 11.21
N PRO A 95 -5.47 8.18 10.98
CA PRO A 95 -4.52 9.21 10.59
C PRO A 95 -3.40 9.35 11.62
N ILE A 96 -2.17 9.47 11.12
CA ILE A 96 -1.00 9.69 11.97
C ILE A 96 -1.08 11.10 12.52
N GLN A 97 -1.31 11.21 13.83
CA GLN A 97 -1.35 12.50 14.51
C GLN A 97 0.06 13.07 14.60
N ILE A 98 0.35 14.20 13.95
CA ILE A 98 1.63 14.92 14.12
C ILE A 98 1.34 16.28 14.73
N SER A 99 2.08 16.63 15.78
CA SER A 99 2.03 17.98 16.36
C SER A 99 2.80 18.94 15.47
N SER A 100 2.18 20.08 15.15
CA SER A 100 2.80 21.14 14.35
C SER A 100 4.05 21.74 15.02
N ARG A 101 4.12 21.75 16.36
CA ARG A 101 5.16 22.44 17.15
C ARG A 101 6.36 21.58 17.51
N GLY A 102 6.31 20.27 17.27
CA GLY A 102 7.20 19.28 17.89
C GLY A 102 8.32 18.70 17.03
N GLY A 103 8.66 19.26 15.86
CA GLY A 103 9.64 18.63 14.96
C GLY A 103 10.50 19.60 14.18
N SER A 104 11.63 19.10 13.66
CA SER A 104 12.56 19.89 12.84
C SER A 104 11.81 20.60 11.69
N PRO A 105 11.98 21.91 11.48
CA PRO A 105 11.37 22.63 10.36
C PRO A 105 11.91 22.16 9.01
N SER A 106 13.03 21.43 8.98
CA SER A 106 13.65 20.94 7.75
C SER A 106 13.04 19.65 7.16
N MET A 107 12.13 18.99 7.88
CA MET A 107 11.53 17.71 7.44
C MET A 107 10.08 17.90 7.00
N SER A 108 9.71 17.28 5.87
CA SER A 108 8.31 17.20 5.43
C SER A 108 7.44 16.53 6.49
N MET A 109 6.15 16.85 6.52
CA MET A 109 5.25 16.24 7.49
C MET A 109 5.13 14.75 7.23
N GLY A 110 5.15 14.33 5.96
CA GLY A 110 5.22 12.92 5.58
C GLY A 110 6.42 12.19 6.17
N THR A 111 7.60 12.82 6.17
CA THR A 111 8.80 12.26 6.79
C THR A 111 8.61 12.11 8.30
N LYS A 112 8.08 13.14 8.97
CA LYS A 112 7.76 13.07 10.41
C LYS A 112 6.75 11.96 10.71
N GLY A 113 5.73 11.81 9.87
CA GLY A 113 4.74 10.74 9.96
C GLY A 113 5.39 9.36 9.87
N CYS A 114 6.27 9.16 8.89
CA CYS A 114 7.02 7.92 8.72
C CYS A 114 7.85 7.56 9.97
N LEU A 115 8.63 8.52 10.47
CA LEU A 115 9.46 8.32 11.64
C LEU A 115 8.63 8.12 12.91
N LYS A 116 7.48 8.78 13.05
CA LYS A 116 6.58 8.57 14.20
C LYS A 116 6.00 7.16 14.25
N MET A 117 5.76 6.54 13.09
CA MET A 117 5.38 5.13 13.01
C MET A 117 6.54 4.16 13.27
N ASN A 118 7.76 4.69 13.52
CA ASN A 118 8.99 3.92 13.65
C ASN A 118 9.31 3.10 12.39
N TYR A 119 8.99 3.67 11.22
CA TYR A 119 9.25 3.07 9.92
C TYR A 119 10.51 3.65 9.29
N GLN A 120 11.07 2.93 8.31
CA GLN A 120 12.30 3.32 7.66
C GLN A 120 12.02 4.39 6.59
N LEU A 121 12.68 5.54 6.69
CA LEU A 121 12.74 6.51 5.61
C LEU A 121 13.85 6.11 4.62
N VAL A 122 13.50 6.02 3.35
CA VAL A 122 14.41 5.70 2.24
C VAL A 122 14.37 6.87 1.26
N THR A 123 15.50 7.45 0.91
CA THR A 123 15.56 8.43 -0.18
C THR A 123 15.73 7.69 -1.51
N GLY A 124 15.23 8.26 -2.60
CA GLY A 124 15.49 7.74 -3.93
C GLY A 124 15.69 8.85 -4.93
N ARG A 125 16.46 8.54 -5.98
CA ARG A 125 16.68 9.42 -7.13
C ARG A 125 16.29 8.73 -8.42
N ASN A 126 15.61 9.43 -9.31
CA ASN A 126 15.22 8.88 -10.61
C ASN A 126 16.20 9.30 -11.74
N SER A 127 15.95 8.85 -12.96
CA SER A 127 16.81 9.10 -14.13
C SER A 127 16.91 10.57 -14.55
N VAL A 128 15.93 11.40 -14.22
CA VAL A 128 15.96 12.86 -14.48
C VAL A 128 16.63 13.64 -13.35
N GLY A 129 17.17 12.93 -12.36
CA GLY A 129 17.88 13.52 -11.23
C GLY A 129 16.96 14.07 -10.13
N ALA A 130 15.66 13.85 -10.21
CA ALA A 130 14.73 14.23 -9.15
C ALA A 130 14.90 13.31 -7.94
N GLU A 131 14.75 13.88 -6.75
CA GLU A 131 14.87 13.19 -5.47
C GLU A 131 13.52 13.18 -4.74
N ASP A 132 13.21 12.07 -4.07
CA ASP A 132 12.01 11.94 -3.24
C ASP A 132 12.33 11.08 -2.01
N GLY A 133 11.53 11.24 -0.95
CA GLY A 133 11.59 10.45 0.27
C GLY A 133 10.45 9.45 0.30
N PHE A 134 10.75 8.18 0.57
CA PHE A 134 9.81 7.08 0.64
C PHE A 134 9.75 6.51 2.05
N CYS A 135 8.55 6.29 2.57
CA CYS A 135 8.36 5.55 3.81
C CYS A 135 8.22 4.06 3.51
N ARG A 136 9.08 3.22 4.08
CA ARG A 136 9.05 1.76 3.94
C ARG A 136 8.31 1.13 5.12
N PHE A 137 7.27 0.39 4.80
CA PHE A 137 6.42 -0.34 5.73
C PHE A 137 7.02 -1.71 6.09
N PRO A 138 6.54 -2.35 7.17
CA PRO A 138 7.05 -3.65 7.62
C PRO A 138 6.93 -4.78 6.58
N ASP A 139 5.91 -4.73 5.71
CA ASP A 139 5.75 -5.67 4.59
C ASP A 139 6.71 -5.42 3.41
N GLY A 140 7.61 -4.42 3.53
CA GLY A 140 8.53 -3.99 2.49
C GLY A 140 7.91 -3.04 1.46
N SER A 141 6.59 -2.79 1.51
CA SER A 141 5.93 -1.81 0.65
C SER A 141 6.42 -0.40 0.96
N MET A 142 6.40 0.46 -0.06
CA MET A 142 6.87 1.84 0.06
C MET A 142 5.85 2.81 -0.49
N VAL A 143 5.75 3.99 0.12
CA VAL A 143 4.96 5.12 -0.39
C VAL A 143 5.80 6.39 -0.34
N ALA A 144 5.62 7.31 -1.29
CA ALA A 144 6.23 8.62 -1.17
C ALA A 144 5.71 9.35 0.07
N SER A 145 6.63 10.01 0.77
CA SER A 145 6.34 10.80 1.97
C SER A 145 5.31 11.89 1.69
N GLY A 146 5.32 12.51 0.50
CA GLY A 146 4.31 13.47 0.09
C GLY A 146 2.89 12.89 0.04
N ALA A 147 2.72 11.64 -0.39
CA ALA A 147 1.41 10.98 -0.38
C ALA A 147 0.97 10.61 1.04
N LEU A 148 1.92 10.22 1.90
CA LEU A 148 1.65 9.97 3.32
C LEU A 148 1.18 11.25 4.02
N GLU A 149 1.82 12.38 3.73
CA GLU A 149 1.43 13.70 4.21
C GLU A 149 0.02 14.09 3.79
N GLN A 150 -0.31 13.85 2.52
CA GLN A 150 -1.58 14.28 1.95
C GLN A 150 -2.76 13.40 2.40
N TYR A 151 -2.55 12.10 2.60
CA TYR A 151 -3.64 11.14 2.79
C TYR A 151 -3.58 10.33 4.09
N GLY A 152 -2.40 10.15 4.68
CA GLY A 152 -2.21 9.31 5.86
C GLY A 152 -2.08 10.06 7.17
N MET A 153 -2.19 11.38 7.16
CA MET A 153 -1.82 12.24 8.30
C MET A 153 -2.93 13.18 8.72
N HIS A 154 -2.92 13.51 10.02
CA HIS A 154 -3.73 14.57 10.59
C HIS A 154 -2.82 15.47 11.45
N ILE A 155 -2.86 16.77 11.19
CA ILE A 155 -2.03 17.75 11.88
C ILE A 155 -2.82 18.26 13.08
N THR A 156 -2.19 18.20 14.25
CA THR A 156 -2.74 18.72 15.51
C THR A 156 -1.98 19.98 15.91
N GLU A 157 -2.72 21.01 16.33
CA GLU A 157 -2.19 22.32 16.73
C GLU A 157 -1.51 22.33 18.11
#